data_AF-A0A4Y7KRS0-F1
#
_entry.id   AF-A0A4Y7KRS0-F1
#
_cell.length_a   1.000
_cell.length_b   1.000
_cell.length_c   1.000
_cell.angle_alpha   90.00
_cell.angle_beta   90.00
_cell.angle_gamma   90.00
#
_symmetry.space_group_name_H-M   'P 1'
#
loop_
_entity.id
_entity.type
_entity.pdbx_description
1 polymer ?
#
loop_
_entity_poly.entity_id
_entity_poly.type
_entity_poly.pdbx_seq_one_letter_code
_entity_poly.pdbx_strand_id
1 'polypeptide(L)'
;MSAGVCGKRLGFEEIFGSSSSPSNKRSRRYSPVRDFGFGSSSEDKISILLRMFPSMDRELVESVLNTHNHKIEDAIESLNALCIGDVSARTELQSPDSMMNANSPSVQGAGSIQEAEEKIEELKEKDAAAESRNPMDGASWVDIFVQEMMSASDLDDARRRAARMLKAFEKSVADNARASHEQEIAVMKEHLQNMLRDNQILKRAVAIQHERNLEHEGKVREVEQLKHVLGQYHEQIKTLEVTEHILS
;
A
#
# COMPACT_ATOMS: atom_id res chain seq x y z
N MET A 1 -57.16 -2.77 25.14
CA MET A 1 -56.88 -1.45 24.55
C MET A 1 -56.26 -1.65 23.18
N SER A 2 -56.70 -0.80 22.24
CA SER A 2 -56.36 -0.59 20.82
C SER A 2 -55.01 -1.14 20.32
N ALA A 3 -55.02 -1.89 19.20
CA ALA A 3 -54.72 -1.46 17.80
C ALA A 3 -53.21 -1.53 17.50
N GLY A 4 -52.69 -1.91 16.32
CA GLY A 4 -53.24 -2.24 15.00
C GLY A 4 -52.11 -2.06 13.96
N VAL A 5 -52.39 -2.32 12.68
CA VAL A 5 -51.56 -2.16 11.45
C VAL A 5 -50.75 -3.43 11.07
N CYS A 6 -51.14 -4.30 10.14
CA CYS A 6 -51.76 -4.22 8.79
C CYS A 6 -50.81 -3.84 7.63
N GLY A 7 -50.60 -4.81 6.72
CA GLY A 7 -50.35 -4.63 5.29
C GLY A 7 -49.29 -5.58 4.73
N LYS A 8 -49.44 -6.35 3.65
CA LYS A 8 -50.54 -6.68 2.71
C LYS A 8 -50.00 -7.88 1.88
N ARG A 9 -50.79 -8.94 1.68
CA ARG A 9 -50.59 -9.94 0.60
C ARG A 9 -51.47 -9.57 -0.58
N LEU A 10 -50.90 -9.51 -1.78
CA LEU A 10 -51.55 -9.63 -3.10
C LEU A 10 -50.42 -10.08 -4.06
N GLY A 11 -50.51 -11.09 -4.90
CA GLY A 11 -51.56 -12.04 -5.22
C GLY A 11 -50.94 -13.20 -6.03
N PHE A 12 -51.59 -14.35 -5.99
CA PHE A 12 -51.35 -15.52 -6.82
C PHE A 12 -52.43 -15.53 -7.89
N GLU A 13 -52.07 -15.65 -9.18
CA GLU A 13 -52.86 -16.47 -10.11
C GLU A 13 -52.02 -16.89 -11.32
N GLU A 14 -52.20 -18.15 -11.68
CA GLU A 14 -51.57 -18.95 -12.73
C GLU A 14 -51.93 -18.50 -14.15
N ILE A 15 -51.00 -18.65 -15.09
CA ILE A 15 -51.33 -19.03 -16.47
C ILE A 15 -50.28 -20.06 -16.93
N PHE A 16 -50.68 -21.33 -16.98
CA PHE A 16 -49.97 -22.38 -17.72
C PHE A 16 -50.07 -22.12 -19.23
N GLY A 17 -48.98 -22.36 -19.98
CA GLY A 17 -49.07 -22.62 -21.42
C GLY A 17 -47.85 -22.26 -22.26
N SER A 18 -47.12 -23.32 -22.65
CA SER A 18 -46.48 -23.49 -23.96
C SER A 18 -45.05 -23.01 -24.20
N SER A 19 -44.31 -23.95 -24.80
CA SER A 19 -42.98 -23.86 -25.39
C SER A 19 -42.84 -22.75 -26.44
N SER A 20 -41.68 -22.10 -26.49
CA SER A 20 -40.83 -21.97 -27.70
C SER A 20 -39.75 -20.90 -27.47
N SER A 21 -38.53 -21.19 -27.94
CA SER A 21 -37.43 -20.22 -28.03
C SER A 21 -37.82 -18.99 -28.86
N PRO A 22 -37.16 -17.84 -28.66
CA PRO A 22 -36.27 -17.42 -29.74
C PRO A 22 -34.95 -16.75 -29.31
N SER A 23 -34.00 -16.89 -30.22
CA SER A 23 -32.69 -16.24 -30.32
C SER A 23 -32.69 -14.75 -29.97
N ASN A 24 -31.71 -14.32 -29.17
CA ASN A 24 -31.23 -12.94 -29.22
C ASN A 24 -29.81 -12.85 -29.79
N LYS A 25 -29.71 -11.94 -30.77
CA LYS A 25 -28.57 -11.66 -31.62
C LYS A 25 -27.47 -10.92 -30.86
N ARG A 26 -26.23 -11.20 -31.25
CA ARG A 26 -24.96 -10.55 -30.89
C ARG A 26 -25.07 -9.03 -30.72
N SER A 27 -24.47 -8.53 -29.64
CA SER A 27 -23.67 -7.29 -29.69
C SER A 27 -22.33 -7.55 -29.00
N ARG A 28 -21.28 -7.67 -29.81
CA ARG A 28 -19.88 -7.74 -29.35
C ARG A 28 -19.39 -6.31 -29.14
N ARG A 29 -18.95 -5.96 -27.93
CA ARG A 29 -17.78 -5.10 -27.67
C ARG A 29 -17.29 -5.36 -26.24
N TYR A 30 -16.43 -6.37 -26.10
CA TYR A 30 -15.59 -6.53 -24.91
C TYR A 30 -14.19 -6.00 -25.26
N SER A 31 -13.77 -4.96 -24.56
CA SER A 31 -12.35 -4.65 -24.39
C SER A 31 -11.76 -5.65 -23.39
N PRO A 32 -10.57 -6.23 -23.63
CA PRO A 32 -9.96 -7.15 -22.68
C PRO A 32 -9.32 -6.35 -21.54
N VAL A 33 -10.05 -6.18 -20.42
CA VAL A 33 -9.40 -5.91 -19.14
C VAL A 33 -8.89 -7.25 -18.63
N ARG A 34 -7.58 -7.31 -18.39
CA ARG A 34 -6.86 -8.50 -17.96
C ARG A 34 -7.48 -9.00 -16.65
N ASP A 35 -8.17 -10.11 -16.79
CA ASP A 35 -8.60 -10.98 -15.71
C ASP A 35 -7.35 -11.66 -15.15
N PHE A 36 -6.85 -11.19 -14.00
CA PHE A 36 -5.93 -11.99 -13.18
C PHE A 36 -6.78 -13.01 -12.43
N GLY A 37 -7.29 -13.97 -13.19
CA GLY A 37 -7.98 -15.14 -12.68
C GLY A 37 -6.99 -15.97 -11.87
N PHE A 38 -7.30 -16.08 -10.58
CA PHE A 38 -6.78 -17.04 -9.63
C PHE A 38 -7.03 -18.47 -10.15
N GLY A 39 -6.11 -18.94 -10.98
CA GLY A 39 -5.96 -20.33 -11.36
C GLY A 39 -4.58 -20.77 -10.92
N SER A 40 -4.52 -21.81 -10.10
CA SER A 40 -3.29 -22.44 -9.62
C SER A 40 -2.35 -22.78 -10.79
N SER A 41 -1.44 -21.86 -11.08
CA SER A 41 -0.18 -22.12 -11.76
C SER A 41 0.86 -21.85 -10.70
N SER A 42 1.63 -22.86 -10.32
CA SER A 42 2.85 -22.69 -9.53
C SER A 42 3.61 -21.49 -10.10
N GLU A 43 3.56 -20.35 -9.42
CA GLU A 43 4.34 -19.19 -9.82
C GLU A 43 5.80 -19.63 -9.78
N ASP A 44 6.51 -19.49 -10.91
CA ASP A 44 7.90 -19.95 -11.02
C ASP A 44 8.71 -19.25 -9.93
N LYS A 45 9.13 -20.00 -8.92
CA LYS A 45 9.82 -19.46 -7.73
C LYS A 45 11.06 -18.66 -8.12
N ILE A 46 11.70 -19.05 -9.22
CA ILE A 46 12.84 -18.34 -9.81
C ILE A 46 12.40 -16.96 -10.33
N SER A 47 11.23 -16.86 -10.95
CA SER A 47 10.68 -15.60 -11.44
C SER A 47 10.32 -14.63 -10.30
N ILE A 48 9.86 -15.15 -9.15
CA ILE A 48 9.64 -14.35 -7.94
C ILE A 48 10.97 -13.77 -7.43
N LEU A 49 12.01 -14.59 -7.33
CA LEU A 49 13.32 -14.19 -6.85
C LEU A 49 14.01 -13.20 -7.81
N LEU A 50 13.95 -13.42 -9.12
CA LEU A 50 14.51 -12.49 -10.12
C LEU A 50 13.83 -11.11 -10.10
N ARG A 51 12.54 -11.05 -9.74
CA ARG A 51 11.84 -9.78 -9.54
C ARG A 51 12.36 -9.03 -8.31
N MET A 52 12.79 -9.76 -7.27
CA MET A 52 13.36 -9.19 -6.04
C MET A 52 14.85 -8.85 -6.20
N PHE A 53 15.58 -9.58 -7.05
CA PHE A 53 17.00 -9.39 -7.32
C PHE A 53 17.28 -9.19 -8.82
N PRO A 54 16.90 -8.04 -9.41
CA PRO A 54 17.00 -7.83 -10.87
C PRO A 54 18.44 -7.79 -11.40
N SER A 55 19.41 -7.57 -10.51
CA SER A 55 20.84 -7.52 -10.85
C SER A 55 21.52 -8.88 -10.82
N MET A 56 20.83 -9.95 -10.40
CA MET A 56 21.41 -11.29 -10.31
C MET A 56 21.10 -12.14 -11.54
N ASP A 57 22.03 -13.05 -11.85
CA ASP A 57 21.86 -14.00 -12.94
C ASP A 57 20.88 -15.13 -12.58
N ARG A 58 20.12 -15.59 -13.58
CA ARG A 58 19.07 -16.61 -13.42
C ARG A 58 19.63 -17.94 -12.94
N GLU A 59 20.79 -18.35 -13.46
CA GLU A 59 21.43 -19.61 -13.10
C GLU A 59 21.89 -19.60 -11.63
N LEU A 60 22.39 -18.46 -11.16
CA LEU A 60 22.77 -18.27 -9.75
C LEU A 60 21.54 -18.37 -8.83
N VAL A 61 20.46 -17.67 -9.17
CA VAL A 61 19.20 -17.70 -8.40
C VAL A 61 18.61 -19.11 -8.35
N GLU A 62 18.65 -19.85 -9.46
CA GLU A 62 18.20 -21.24 -9.54
C GLU A 62 19.07 -22.18 -8.70
N SER A 63 20.40 -22.00 -8.71
CA SER A 63 21.32 -22.79 -7.89
C SER A 63 21.11 -22.58 -6.38
N VAL A 64 20.87 -21.34 -5.95
CA VAL A 64 20.58 -21.00 -4.56
C VAL A 64 19.21 -21.55 -4.16
N LEU A 65 18.22 -21.47 -5.04
CA LEU A 65 16.90 -22.03 -4.76
C LEU A 65 16.93 -23.57 -4.63
N ASN A 66 17.73 -24.25 -5.46
CA ASN A 66 17.88 -25.71 -5.42
C ASN A 66 18.61 -26.16 -4.15
N THR A 67 19.65 -25.44 -3.73
CA THR A 67 20.38 -25.73 -2.47
C THR A 67 19.50 -25.57 -1.22
N HIS A 68 18.53 -24.65 -1.25
CA HIS A 68 17.58 -24.43 -0.17
C HIS A 68 16.27 -25.21 -0.35
N ASN A 69 16.29 -26.31 -1.11
CA ASN A 69 15.16 -27.24 -1.31
C ASN A 69 13.86 -26.53 -1.76
N HIS A 70 13.99 -25.57 -2.68
CA HIS A 70 12.89 -24.75 -3.21
C HIS A 70 12.12 -23.94 -2.15
N LYS A 71 12.74 -23.63 -1.01
CA LYS A 71 12.20 -22.67 -0.04
C LYS A 71 12.61 -21.27 -0.46
N ILE A 72 11.62 -20.39 -0.65
CA ILE A 72 11.84 -19.06 -1.20
C ILE A 72 12.49 -18.17 -0.12
N GLU A 73 12.06 -18.32 1.12
CA GLU A 73 12.49 -17.51 2.26
C GLU A 73 13.98 -17.71 2.56
N ASP A 74 14.42 -18.96 2.65
CA ASP A 74 15.83 -19.30 2.86
C ASP A 74 16.70 -18.84 1.68
N ALA A 75 16.19 -18.93 0.45
CA ALA A 75 16.86 -18.44 -0.75
C ALA A 75 16.96 -16.90 -0.76
N ILE A 76 15.94 -16.18 -0.32
CA ILE A 76 15.97 -14.70 -0.18
C ILE A 76 17.07 -14.29 0.81
N GLU A 77 17.19 -14.96 1.95
CA GLU A 77 18.22 -14.63 2.95
C GLU A 77 19.64 -14.86 2.39
N SER A 78 19.86 -15.96 1.69
CA SER A 78 21.13 -16.28 1.04
C SER A 78 21.49 -15.29 -0.08
N LEU A 79 20.54 -14.93 -0.95
CA LEU A 79 20.75 -13.97 -2.03
C LEU A 79 20.99 -12.54 -1.50
N ASN A 80 20.32 -12.14 -0.40
CA ASN A 80 20.61 -10.88 0.28
C ASN A 80 22.04 -10.82 0.83
N ALA A 81 22.52 -11.91 1.44
CA ALA A 81 23.90 -11.99 1.92
C ALA A 81 24.92 -11.83 0.77
N LEU A 82 24.64 -12.42 -0.39
CA LEU A 82 25.47 -12.28 -1.59
C LEU A 82 25.43 -10.85 -2.17
N CYS A 83 24.27 -10.19 -2.17
CA CYS A 83 24.14 -8.78 -2.57
C CYS A 83 24.95 -7.84 -1.67
N ILE A 84 24.94 -8.07 -0.37
CA ILE A 84 25.60 -7.20 0.61
C ILE A 84 27.12 -7.44 0.60
N GLY A 85 27.56 -8.69 0.36
CA GLY A 85 28.98 -9.04 0.29
C GLY A 85 29.75 -8.36 -0.84
N ASP A 86 29.11 -8.10 -1.99
CA ASP A 86 29.75 -7.45 -3.15
C ASP A 86 29.99 -5.94 -2.95
N VAL A 87 29.18 -5.27 -2.12
CA VAL A 87 29.35 -3.83 -1.82
C VAL A 87 30.58 -3.58 -0.95
N SER A 88 30.99 -4.54 -0.11
CA SER A 88 32.15 -4.37 0.77
C SER A 88 33.50 -4.45 0.03
N ALA A 89 33.55 -5.03 -1.18
CA ALA A 89 34.79 -5.20 -1.94
C ALA A 89 35.16 -3.98 -2.79
N ARG A 90 34.29 -2.96 -2.89
CA ARG A 90 34.49 -1.79 -3.78
C ARG A 90 34.95 -0.51 -3.08
N THR A 91 35.02 -0.49 -1.74
CA THR A 91 35.29 0.73 -0.95
C THR A 91 36.77 0.95 -0.60
N GLU A 92 37.66 -0.03 -0.83
CA GLU A 92 39.07 0.01 -0.39
C GLU A 92 40.07 0.58 -1.42
N LEU A 93 39.62 1.25 -2.49
CA LEU A 93 40.55 1.88 -3.44
C LEU A 93 40.01 3.22 -3.93
N GLN A 94 40.30 4.28 -3.18
CA GLN A 94 40.64 5.62 -3.71
C GLN A 94 41.04 6.56 -2.56
N SER A 95 42.32 6.49 -2.19
CA SER A 95 43.09 7.68 -1.79
C SER A 95 43.45 8.45 -3.06
N PRO A 96 43.39 9.79 -3.08
CA PRO A 96 44.65 10.54 -2.98
C PRO A 96 44.58 11.90 -2.26
N ASP A 97 45.68 12.18 -1.57
CA ASP A 97 46.25 13.52 -1.33
C ASP A 97 46.45 14.31 -2.63
N SER A 98 46.22 15.62 -2.61
CA SER A 98 47.15 16.58 -3.23
C SER A 98 46.85 18.04 -2.88
N MET A 99 47.86 18.63 -2.23
CA MET A 99 48.12 20.06 -2.07
C MET A 99 48.07 20.85 -3.40
N MET A 100 47.75 22.15 -3.28
CA MET A 100 48.61 23.30 -3.63
C MET A 100 48.01 24.40 -4.54
N ASN A 101 48.30 25.63 -4.09
CA ASN A 101 48.39 26.94 -4.77
C ASN A 101 47.11 27.72 -5.04
N ALA A 102 46.86 28.90 -4.43
CA ALA A 102 47.66 30.15 -4.31
C ALA A 102 47.67 31.00 -5.60
N ASN A 103 46.88 32.08 -5.63
CA ASN A 103 47.36 33.48 -5.62
C ASN A 103 46.28 34.48 -6.10
N SER A 104 46.07 35.53 -5.30
CA SER A 104 45.55 36.84 -5.71
C SER A 104 46.67 37.66 -6.43
N PRO A 105 46.42 38.84 -7.04
CA PRO A 105 46.27 40.06 -6.22
C PRO A 105 45.36 41.20 -6.79
N SER A 106 44.88 42.03 -5.85
CA SER A 106 44.71 43.51 -5.85
C SER A 106 43.99 44.24 -7.00
N VAL A 107 43.12 45.21 -6.66
CA VAL A 107 43.33 46.68 -6.81
C VAL A 107 42.30 47.46 -5.96
N GLN A 108 42.77 48.58 -5.40
CA GLN A 108 42.13 49.56 -4.51
C GLN A 108 41.01 50.40 -5.15
N GLY A 109 40.12 50.93 -4.31
CA GLY A 109 39.26 52.08 -4.62
C GLY A 109 38.63 52.68 -3.35
N ALA A 110 39.06 53.89 -2.99
CA ALA A 110 38.75 54.62 -1.76
C ALA A 110 37.36 55.31 -1.78
N GLY A 111 36.79 55.63 -0.60
CA GLY A 111 35.70 56.60 -0.52
C GLY A 111 34.89 56.68 0.80
N SER A 112 35.46 57.36 1.79
CA SER A 112 34.85 58.26 2.79
C SER A 112 33.76 57.81 3.80
N ILE A 113 34.04 58.24 5.03
CA ILE A 113 33.32 58.21 6.31
C ILE A 113 32.15 59.21 6.33
N GLN A 114 31.06 58.87 7.05
CA GLN A 114 30.36 59.78 7.97
C GLN A 114 29.54 58.99 9.01
N GLU A 115 29.85 59.27 10.28
CA GLU A 115 29.20 58.80 11.52
C GLU A 115 28.03 59.71 11.92
N ALA A 116 27.11 59.16 12.73
CA ALA A 116 26.50 59.75 13.96
C ALA A 116 25.12 59.11 14.21
N GLU A 117 25.03 58.20 15.19
CA GLU A 117 24.41 58.39 16.52
C GLU A 117 22.88 58.28 16.51
N GLU A 118 22.35 57.14 16.95
CA GLU A 118 21.94 56.84 18.34
C GLU A 118 20.46 57.19 18.59
N LYS A 119 19.61 56.16 18.72
CA LYS A 119 18.66 56.06 19.85
C LYS A 119 18.03 54.67 19.95
N ILE A 120 18.40 54.00 21.03
CA ILE A 120 17.72 52.84 21.62
C ILE A 120 16.39 53.33 22.23
N GLU A 121 15.26 52.72 21.89
CA GLU A 121 14.59 51.70 22.72
C GLU A 121 13.15 51.46 22.26
N GLU A 122 12.72 50.22 22.54
CA GLU A 122 11.34 49.79 22.65
C GLU A 122 10.63 49.50 21.32
N LEU A 123 10.44 48.20 21.04
CA LEU A 123 9.13 47.63 20.75
C LEU A 123 9.23 46.10 20.52
N LYS A 124 8.53 45.37 21.38
CA LYS A 124 7.94 44.03 21.16
C LYS A 124 8.90 42.90 20.77
N GLU A 125 9.38 42.24 21.82
CA GLU A 125 9.49 40.79 21.85
C GLU A 125 8.14 40.20 21.38
N LYS A 126 8.14 39.68 20.15
CA LYS A 126 7.04 38.89 19.61
C LYS A 126 7.67 37.65 19.03
N ASP A 127 7.43 36.54 19.71
CA ASP A 127 7.56 35.19 19.19
C ASP A 127 6.93 35.12 17.79
N ALA A 128 7.78 35.24 16.78
CA ALA A 128 7.44 35.05 15.37
C ALA A 128 8.50 34.16 14.73
N ALA A 129 8.72 33.00 15.35
CA ALA A 129 9.54 31.92 14.79
C ALA A 129 8.73 30.62 14.77
N ALA A 130 7.53 30.66 14.18
CA ALA A 130 6.69 29.47 14.01
C ALA A 130 6.04 29.36 12.61
N GLU A 131 6.33 30.27 11.68
CA GLU A 131 5.68 30.28 10.37
C GLU A 131 6.69 30.29 9.24
N SER A 132 7.24 29.11 8.98
CA SER A 132 7.49 28.56 7.63
C SER A 132 8.18 27.20 7.74
N ARG A 133 7.53 26.22 8.37
CA ARG A 133 7.89 24.81 8.14
C ARG A 133 7.33 24.34 6.81
N ASN A 134 7.68 25.03 5.74
CA ASN A 134 7.80 24.35 4.47
C ASN A 134 9.15 23.63 4.51
N PRO A 135 9.27 22.41 3.96
CA PRO A 135 10.57 21.82 3.72
C PRO A 135 11.31 22.78 2.79
N MET A 136 12.14 23.64 3.40
CA MET A 136 12.88 24.67 2.70
C MET A 136 13.85 23.95 1.78
N ASP A 137 13.65 24.11 0.47
CA ASP A 137 14.40 23.39 -0.55
C ASP A 137 15.90 23.66 -0.40
N GLY A 138 16.73 22.68 -0.80
CA GLY A 138 18.19 22.78 -0.70
C GLY A 138 18.74 23.99 -1.46
N ALA A 139 18.15 24.34 -2.61
CA ALA A 139 18.52 25.53 -3.38
C ALA A 139 18.28 26.83 -2.59
N SER A 140 17.18 26.90 -1.83
CA SER A 140 16.83 28.05 -1.00
C SER A 140 17.79 28.25 0.18
N TRP A 141 18.29 27.16 0.77
CA TRP A 141 19.34 27.24 1.81
C TRP A 141 20.66 27.77 1.28
N VAL A 142 21.04 27.41 0.05
CA VAL A 142 22.26 27.91 -0.59
C VAL A 142 22.16 29.40 -0.84
N ASP A 143 21.04 29.89 -1.39
CA ASP A 143 20.84 31.30 -1.66
C ASP A 143 20.89 32.15 -0.38
N ILE A 144 20.22 31.71 0.69
CA ILE A 144 20.26 32.40 1.99
C ILE A 144 21.67 32.36 2.57
N PHE A 145 22.37 31.23 2.46
CA PHE A 145 23.74 31.10 2.96
C PHE A 145 24.69 32.06 2.24
N VAL A 146 24.64 32.11 0.90
CA VAL A 146 25.47 33.02 0.10
C VAL A 146 25.13 34.48 0.41
N GLN A 147 23.85 34.82 0.48
CA GLN A 147 23.40 36.18 0.82
C GLN A 147 23.88 36.62 2.21
N GLU A 148 23.79 35.73 3.19
CA GLU A 148 24.21 36.00 4.56
C GLU A 148 25.74 36.19 4.65
N MET A 149 26.51 35.44 3.87
CA MET A 149 27.96 35.57 3.79
C MET A 149 28.41 36.82 3.04
N MET A 150 27.67 37.25 2.01
CA MET A 150 27.92 38.53 1.31
C MET A 150 27.70 39.75 2.21
N SER A 151 26.91 39.59 3.28
CA SER A 151 26.67 40.65 4.27
C SER A 151 27.70 40.72 5.41
N ALA A 152 28.70 39.84 5.41
CA ALA A 152 29.69 39.77 6.48
C ALA A 152 30.69 40.93 6.39
N SER A 153 30.97 41.56 7.53
CA SER A 153 31.90 42.71 7.60
C SER A 153 33.37 42.28 7.60
N ASP A 154 33.67 41.09 8.12
CA ASP A 154 35.01 40.51 8.20
C ASP A 154 34.94 38.98 8.19
N LEU A 155 36.11 38.33 8.13
CA LEU A 155 36.23 36.88 8.06
C LEU A 155 35.71 36.15 9.31
N ASP A 156 35.80 36.76 10.49
CA ASP A 156 35.36 36.15 11.74
C ASP A 156 33.86 36.32 11.96
N ASP A 157 33.26 37.41 11.50
CA ASP A 157 31.82 37.59 11.33
C ASP A 157 31.26 36.55 10.33
N ALA A 158 31.90 36.40 9.18
CA ALA A 158 31.58 35.39 8.18
C ALA A 158 31.59 33.97 8.78
N ARG A 159 32.62 33.62 9.56
CA ARG A 159 32.68 32.33 10.29
C ARG A 159 31.53 32.15 11.28
N ARG A 160 31.23 33.18 12.10
CA ARG A 160 30.13 33.11 13.07
C ARG A 160 28.77 32.95 12.38
N ARG A 161 28.54 33.66 11.28
CA ARG A 161 27.33 33.53 10.45
C ARG A 161 27.22 32.13 9.85
N ALA A 162 28.28 31.63 9.23
CA ALA A 162 28.32 30.28 8.67
C ALA A 162 28.00 29.21 9.73
N ALA A 163 28.60 29.29 10.92
CA ALA A 163 28.36 28.36 12.00
C ALA A 163 26.88 28.36 12.47
N ARG A 164 26.27 29.55 12.60
CA ARG A 164 24.84 29.66 12.94
C ARG A 164 23.95 29.07 11.86
N MET A 165 24.22 29.38 10.60
CA MET A 165 23.44 28.91 9.45
C MET A 165 23.51 27.38 9.31
N LEU A 166 24.72 26.80 9.41
CA LEU A 166 24.90 25.35 9.33
C LEU A 166 24.21 24.63 10.49
N LYS A 167 24.25 25.19 11.71
CA LYS A 167 23.52 24.64 12.86
C LYS A 167 22.00 24.68 12.65
N ALA A 168 21.48 25.76 12.06
CA ALA A 168 20.06 25.87 11.73
C ALA A 168 19.66 24.86 10.63
N PHE A 169 20.52 24.70 9.62
CA PHE A 169 20.34 23.72 8.55
C PHE A 169 20.33 22.28 9.09
N GLU A 170 21.31 21.90 9.92
CA GLU A 170 21.38 20.58 10.57
C GLU A 170 20.08 20.28 11.33
N LYS A 171 19.61 21.23 12.14
CA LYS A 171 18.35 21.10 12.86
C LYS A 171 17.16 20.92 11.91
N SER A 172 17.10 21.69 10.82
CA SER A 172 16.05 21.58 9.81
C SER A 172 16.06 20.20 9.13
N VAL A 173 17.24 19.67 8.80
CA VAL A 173 17.39 18.33 8.20
C VAL A 173 16.94 17.25 9.17
N ALA A 174 17.37 17.33 10.44
CA ALA A 174 16.98 16.37 11.48
C ALA A 174 15.46 16.39 11.74
N ASP A 175 14.86 17.58 11.83
CA ASP A 175 13.42 17.73 12.01
C ASP A 175 12.63 17.22 10.80
N ASN A 176 13.11 17.46 9.58
CA ASN A 176 12.48 16.95 8.36
C ASN A 176 12.57 15.42 8.26
N ALA A 177 13.73 14.84 8.57
CA ALA A 177 13.91 13.38 8.60
C ALA A 177 12.98 12.73 9.64
N ARG A 178 12.87 13.32 10.82
CA ARG A 178 11.95 12.87 11.87
C ARG A 178 10.49 12.98 11.44
N ALA A 179 10.09 14.11 10.88
CA ALA A 179 8.71 14.30 10.39
C ALA A 179 8.37 13.31 9.26
N SER A 180 9.31 13.06 8.33
CA SER A 180 9.14 12.06 7.28
C SER A 180 8.95 10.66 7.86
N HIS A 181 9.75 10.28 8.85
CA HIS A 181 9.63 8.96 9.50
C HIS A 181 8.31 8.85 10.29
N GLU A 182 7.93 9.88 11.05
CA GLU A 182 6.67 9.93 11.78
C GLU A 182 5.46 9.81 10.84
N GLN A 183 5.53 10.47 9.67
CA GLN A 183 4.50 10.36 8.64
C GLN A 183 4.40 8.94 8.08
N GLU A 184 5.52 8.29 7.78
CA GLU A 184 5.54 6.89 7.31
C GLU A 184 4.94 5.94 8.35
N ILE A 185 5.30 6.09 9.62
CA ILE A 185 4.72 5.32 10.73
C ILE A 185 3.20 5.52 10.79
N ALA A 186 2.72 6.76 10.65
CA ALA A 186 1.30 7.08 10.68
C ALA A 186 0.55 6.38 9.54
N VAL A 187 1.06 6.47 8.32
CA VAL A 187 0.49 5.79 7.13
C VAL A 187 0.47 4.27 7.32
N MET A 188 1.56 3.70 7.84
CA MET A 188 1.65 2.25 8.09
C MET A 188 0.63 1.79 9.14
N LYS A 189 0.46 2.56 10.22
CA LYS A 189 -0.53 2.27 11.28
C LYS A 189 -1.96 2.35 10.73
N GLU A 190 -2.25 3.35 9.91
CA GLU A 190 -3.56 3.48 9.26
C GLU A 190 -3.84 2.29 8.35
N HIS A 191 -2.87 1.89 7.53
CA HIS A 191 -3.00 0.74 6.65
C HIS A 191 -3.27 -0.56 7.43
N LEU A 192 -2.52 -0.79 8.52
CA LEU A 192 -2.75 -1.94 9.40
C LEU A 192 -4.16 -1.93 10.01
N GLN A 193 -4.62 -0.76 10.47
CA GLN A 193 -5.96 -0.62 11.03
C GLN A 193 -7.05 -0.90 9.98
N ASN A 194 -6.84 -0.47 8.73
CA ASN A 194 -7.74 -0.77 7.63
C ASN A 194 -7.79 -2.27 7.34
N MET A 195 -6.65 -2.95 7.24
CA MET A 195 -6.60 -4.41 7.05
C MET A 195 -7.29 -5.17 8.19
N LEU A 196 -7.12 -4.72 9.44
CA LEU A 196 -7.81 -5.32 10.59
C LEU A 196 -9.34 -5.17 10.48
N ARG A 197 -9.81 -4.00 10.04
CA ARG A 197 -11.24 -3.76 9.81
C ARG A 197 -11.79 -4.68 8.71
N ASP A 198 -11.08 -4.79 7.60
CA ASP A 198 -11.48 -5.64 6.48
C ASP A 198 -11.48 -7.13 6.87
N ASN A 199 -10.49 -7.56 7.68
CA ASN A 199 -10.46 -8.91 8.23
C ASN A 199 -11.68 -9.21 9.11
N GLN A 200 -12.16 -8.23 9.89
CA GLN A 200 -13.38 -8.39 10.68
C GLN A 200 -14.63 -8.50 9.80
N ILE A 201 -14.72 -7.69 8.74
CA ILE A 201 -15.81 -7.78 7.75
C ILE A 201 -15.81 -9.17 7.11
N LEU A 202 -14.64 -9.65 6.68
CA LEU A 202 -14.50 -10.97 6.07
C LEU A 202 -14.88 -12.10 7.03
N LYS A 203 -14.44 -12.04 8.30
CA LYS A 203 -14.85 -13.02 9.33
C LYS A 203 -16.37 -13.07 9.50
N ARG A 204 -17.05 -11.92 9.53
CA ARG A 204 -18.51 -11.86 9.59
C ARG A 204 -19.15 -12.45 8.33
N ALA A 205 -18.63 -12.12 7.15
CA ALA A 205 -19.14 -12.66 5.89
C ALA A 205 -19.01 -14.19 5.83
N VAL A 206 -17.87 -14.74 6.27
CA VAL A 206 -17.63 -16.18 6.33
C VAL A 206 -18.58 -16.85 7.33
N ALA A 207 -18.80 -16.27 8.51
CA ALA A 207 -19.75 -16.80 9.49
C ALA A 207 -21.17 -16.87 8.93
N ILE A 208 -21.63 -15.79 8.27
CA ILE A 208 -22.96 -15.74 7.62
C ILE A 208 -23.04 -16.78 6.50
N GLN A 209 -21.98 -16.94 5.70
CA GLN A 209 -21.97 -17.94 4.63
C GLN A 209 -22.05 -19.36 5.19
N HIS A 210 -21.35 -19.63 6.29
CA HIS A 210 -21.39 -20.92 6.95
C HIS A 210 -22.79 -21.25 7.49
N GLU A 211 -23.45 -20.28 8.14
CA GLU A 211 -24.83 -20.43 8.61
C GLU A 211 -25.80 -20.73 7.47
N ARG A 212 -25.70 -19.99 6.36
CA ARG A 212 -26.52 -20.23 5.15
C ARG A 212 -26.28 -21.61 4.55
N ASN A 213 -25.04 -22.09 4.55
CA ASN A 213 -24.72 -23.43 4.06
C ASN A 213 -25.37 -24.50 4.96
N LEU A 214 -25.31 -24.35 6.28
CA LEU A 214 -25.96 -25.27 7.22
C LEU A 214 -27.49 -25.32 7.02
N GLU A 215 -28.13 -24.17 6.84
CA GLU A 215 -29.56 -24.12 6.49
C GLU A 215 -29.86 -24.82 5.16
N HIS A 216 -28.99 -24.64 4.17
CA HIS A 216 -29.14 -25.27 2.86
C HIS A 216 -29.00 -26.79 2.96
N GLU A 217 -28.01 -27.30 3.69
CA GLU A 217 -27.85 -28.72 3.98
C GLU A 217 -29.07 -29.30 4.71
N GLY A 218 -29.67 -28.55 5.63
CA GLY A 218 -30.94 -28.90 6.27
C GLY A 218 -32.08 -29.07 5.25
N LYS A 219 -32.28 -28.07 4.38
CA LYS A 219 -33.32 -28.10 3.34
C LYS A 219 -33.09 -29.23 2.33
N VAL A 220 -31.84 -29.53 1.98
CA VAL A 220 -31.50 -30.65 1.08
C VAL A 220 -31.95 -31.98 1.70
N ARG A 221 -31.66 -32.22 2.98
CA ARG A 221 -32.12 -33.43 3.69
C ARG A 221 -33.64 -33.52 3.76
N GLU A 222 -34.33 -32.42 4.02
CA GLU A 222 -35.80 -32.38 4.03
C GLU A 222 -36.38 -32.73 2.65
N VAL A 223 -35.80 -32.18 1.57
CA VAL A 223 -36.21 -32.50 0.19
C VAL A 223 -35.99 -33.98 -0.12
N GLU A 224 -34.89 -34.58 0.32
CA GLU A 224 -34.64 -36.02 0.16
C GLU A 224 -35.67 -36.87 0.91
N GLN A 225 -36.02 -36.49 2.14
CA GLN A 225 -37.07 -37.17 2.91
C GLN A 225 -38.43 -37.07 2.22
N LEU A 226 -38.81 -35.89 1.75
CA LEU A 226 -40.06 -35.69 1.01
C LEU A 226 -40.12 -36.50 -0.28
N LYS A 227 -39.00 -36.58 -1.03
CA LYS A 227 -38.90 -37.45 -2.21
C LYS A 227 -39.13 -38.91 -1.88
N HIS A 228 -38.57 -39.39 -0.76
CA HIS A 228 -38.79 -40.78 -0.32
C HIS A 228 -40.26 -41.05 -0.01
N VAL A 229 -40.90 -40.19 0.79
CA VAL A 229 -42.33 -40.32 1.14
C VAL A 229 -43.24 -40.23 -0.09
N LEU A 230 -42.99 -39.29 -1.00
CA LEU A 230 -43.72 -39.20 -2.26
C LEU A 230 -43.56 -40.47 -3.11
N GLY A 231 -42.36 -41.06 -3.14
CA GLY A 231 -42.11 -42.35 -3.79
C GLY A 231 -42.96 -43.47 -3.20
N GLN A 232 -43.05 -43.54 -1.86
CA GLN A 232 -43.89 -44.52 -1.17
C GLN A 232 -45.38 -44.35 -1.52
N TYR A 233 -45.91 -43.12 -1.49
CA TYR A 233 -47.30 -42.87 -1.89
C TYR A 233 -47.57 -43.20 -3.36
N HIS A 234 -46.62 -42.89 -4.24
CA HIS A 234 -46.74 -43.23 -5.66
C HIS A 234 -46.79 -44.74 -5.90
N GLU A 235 -46.01 -45.53 -5.14
CA GLU A 235 -46.04 -47.00 -5.20
C GLU A 235 -47.34 -47.57 -4.63
N GLN A 236 -47.88 -47.01 -3.54
CA GLN A 236 -49.18 -47.39 -2.98
C GLN A 236 -50.32 -47.16 -3.99
N ILE A 237 -50.34 -46.02 -4.66
CA ILE A 237 -51.34 -45.70 -5.69
C ILE A 237 -51.27 -46.73 -6.82
N LYS A 238 -50.08 -47.01 -7.37
CA LYS A 238 -49.92 -48.03 -8.42
C LYS A 238 -50.41 -49.41 -7.99
N THR A 239 -50.13 -49.78 -6.74
CA THR A 239 -50.58 -51.06 -6.20
C THR A 239 -52.11 -51.12 -6.14
N LEU A 240 -52.75 -50.05 -5.67
CA LEU A 240 -54.21 -49.95 -5.62
C LEU A 240 -54.83 -49.99 -7.02
N GLU A 241 -54.27 -49.24 -7.98
CA GLU A 241 -54.70 -49.26 -9.39
C GLU A 241 -54.64 -50.67 -9.98
N VAL A 242 -53.54 -51.40 -9.77
CA VAL A 242 -53.41 -52.79 -10.25
C VAL A 242 -54.41 -53.71 -9.56
N THR A 243 -54.64 -53.57 -8.25
CA THR A 243 -55.63 -54.40 -7.55
C THR A 243 -57.06 -54.12 -8.00
N GLU A 244 -57.40 -52.86 -8.30
CA GLU A 244 -58.71 -52.50 -8.83
C GLU A 244 -58.91 -53.09 -10.23
N HIS A 245 -57.90 -53.00 -11.10
CA HIS A 245 -57.93 -53.65 -12.41
C HIS A 245 -58.03 -55.19 -12.37
N ILE A 246 -57.56 -55.84 -11.30
CA ILE A 246 -57.69 -57.30 -11.12
C ILE A 246 -59.09 -57.68 -10.60
N LEU A 247 -59.74 -56.78 -9.86
CA LEU A 247 -61.05 -57.00 -9.23
C LEU A 247 -62.24 -56.57 -10.10
N SER A 248 -62.02 -55.73 -11.11
CA SER A 248 -63.00 -55.36 -12.15
C SER A 248 -63.00 -56.32 -13.33
#